data_AF-A0A432K150-F1
#
_entry.id   AF-A0A432K150-F1
#
_cell.length_a   1.000
_cell.length_b   1.000
_cell.length_c   1.000
_cell.angle_alpha   90.00
_cell.angle_beta   90.00
_cell.angle_gamma   90.00
#
_symmetry.space_group_name_H-M   'P 1'
#
loop_
_entity.id
_entity.type
_entity.pdbx_description
1 polymer ?
#
loop_
_entity_poly.entity_id
_entity_poly.type
_entity_poly.pdbx_seq_one_letter_code
_entity_poly.pdbx_strand_id
1 'polypeptide(L)'
;MDKIEALKKLLNHLKNYALVTIAIEVICTGLIGLGASKVTDFFSAWSLLMIFSSIILIVILSYKYYYLKDFPSTLIDSIKNDFQSQSLESDFSRISLINDSIAKSLISLNAQTCQLEDQASGLEHLHDEPVENKLCDQGLQNGLINLIQSFLKNLHNIVESGQSKFTVGIYLDWYNEIPKEGSGSLGEYYKSGTFILKDDLNLGSEISSEIFNAEGLTGVSLEIQSWIKACFNNGKAQFHNKLRERNDLSIYANNIPVVCSEDDSSGVLFIVGDKMEDIPNDFNEVTRIHNRIISNWINKYNDCIRQRILNDGLIK
;
A
#
# COMPACT_ATOMS: atom_id res chain seq x y z
N MET A 1 -5.86 18.53 12.89
CA MET A 1 -7.00 19.35 13.36
C MET A 1 -6.68 20.84 13.40
N ASP A 2 -5.54 21.26 13.98
CA ASP A 2 -5.13 22.67 14.14
C ASP A 2 -5.08 23.53 12.85
N LYS A 3 -4.77 22.92 11.69
CA LYS A 3 -4.54 23.67 10.43
C LYS A 3 -5.85 24.09 9.73
N ILE A 4 -6.91 23.29 9.87
CA ILE A 4 -8.25 23.65 9.36
C ILE A 4 -8.82 24.82 10.18
N GLU A 5 -8.47 24.89 11.46
CA GLU A 5 -8.86 25.98 12.34
C GLU A 5 -8.13 27.29 12.01
N ALA A 6 -6.84 27.21 11.64
CA ALA A 6 -6.09 28.35 11.11
C ALA A 6 -6.70 28.89 9.79
N LEU A 7 -7.08 28.00 8.86
CA LEU A 7 -7.74 28.36 7.61
C LEU A 7 -9.10 29.04 7.86
N LYS A 8 -9.92 28.48 8.76
CA LYS A 8 -11.20 29.08 9.17
C LYS A 8 -11.01 30.47 9.79
N LYS A 9 -9.98 30.65 10.60
CA LYS A 9 -9.66 31.94 11.23
C LYS A 9 -9.27 32.99 10.20
N LEU A 10 -8.47 32.62 9.21
CA LEU A 10 -8.07 33.48 8.09
C LEU A 10 -9.29 33.85 7.22
N LEU A 11 -10.15 32.87 6.90
CA LEU A 11 -11.37 33.08 6.12
C LEU A 11 -12.37 34.02 6.83
N ASN A 12 -12.53 33.87 8.16
CA ASN A 12 -13.35 34.77 8.97
C ASN A 12 -12.77 36.19 9.06
N HIS A 13 -11.45 36.32 9.13
CA HIS A 13 -10.80 37.63 9.15
C HIS A 13 -11.04 38.40 7.84
N LEU A 14 -10.94 37.71 6.71
CA LEU A 14 -11.21 38.25 5.39
C LEU A 14 -12.68 38.66 5.21
N LYS A 15 -13.62 37.83 5.67
CA LYS A 15 -15.05 38.12 5.64
C LYS A 15 -15.39 39.40 6.40
N ASN A 16 -14.83 39.56 7.61
CA ASN A 16 -15.06 40.74 8.44
C ASN A 16 -14.44 41.99 7.81
N TYR A 17 -13.27 41.88 7.19
CA TYR A 17 -12.61 42.99 6.50
C TYR A 17 -13.37 43.45 5.24
N ALA A 18 -13.88 42.51 4.45
CA ALA A 18 -14.74 42.80 3.30
C ALA A 18 -16.03 43.54 3.70
N LEU A 19 -16.64 43.15 4.82
CA LEU A 19 -17.84 43.82 5.35
C LEU A 19 -17.55 45.28 5.77
N VAL A 20 -16.42 45.52 6.45
CA VAL A 20 -16.03 46.87 6.89
C VAL A 20 -15.74 47.79 5.70
N THR A 21 -15.03 47.29 4.69
CA THR A 21 -14.72 48.07 3.48
C THR A 21 -15.98 48.42 2.67
N ILE A 22 -16.93 47.50 2.54
CA ILE A 22 -18.25 47.78 1.93
C ILE A 22 -19.02 48.84 2.72
N ALA A 23 -19.01 48.78 4.06
CA ALA A 23 -19.70 49.77 4.89
C ALA A 23 -19.11 51.19 4.70
N ILE A 24 -17.79 51.32 4.62
CA ILE A 24 -17.11 52.60 4.37
C ILE A 24 -17.43 53.12 2.96
N GLU A 25 -17.45 52.23 1.95
CA GLU A 25 -17.81 52.57 0.56
C GLU A 25 -19.24 53.16 0.47
N VAL A 26 -20.21 52.58 1.18
CA VAL A 26 -21.58 53.08 1.26
C VAL A 26 -21.64 54.46 1.92
N ILE A 27 -20.90 54.66 3.02
CA ILE A 27 -20.84 55.96 3.72
C ILE A 27 -20.23 57.03 2.82
N CYS A 28 -19.10 56.75 2.18
CA CYS A 28 -18.44 57.69 1.27
C CYS A 28 -19.34 58.05 0.08
N THR A 29 -19.99 57.07 -0.54
CA THR A 29 -20.94 57.31 -1.65
C THR A 29 -22.12 58.16 -1.20
N GLY A 30 -22.65 57.92 0.01
CA GLY A 30 -23.73 58.72 0.59
C GLY A 30 -23.32 60.18 0.87
N LEU A 31 -22.13 60.40 1.43
CA LEU A 31 -21.56 61.73 1.65
C LEU A 31 -21.33 62.47 0.32
N ILE A 32 -20.91 61.75 -0.72
CA ILE A 32 -20.74 62.31 -2.06
C ILE A 32 -22.10 62.73 -2.66
N GLY A 33 -23.13 61.90 -2.53
CA GLY A 33 -24.48 62.25 -2.98
C GLY A 33 -25.06 63.48 -2.27
N LEU A 34 -24.90 63.55 -0.94
CA LEU A 34 -25.35 64.69 -0.14
C LEU A 34 -24.57 65.97 -0.46
N GLY A 35 -23.25 65.88 -0.58
CA GLY A 35 -22.40 67.02 -0.94
C GLY A 35 -22.77 67.58 -2.31
N ALA A 36 -22.96 66.72 -3.32
CA ALA A 36 -23.35 67.14 -4.67
C ALA A 36 -24.66 67.95 -4.69
N SER A 37 -25.61 67.63 -3.80
CA SER A 37 -26.89 68.36 -3.70
C SER A 37 -26.79 69.74 -3.01
N LYS A 38 -25.71 70.02 -2.29
CA LYS A 38 -25.53 71.22 -1.45
C LYS A 38 -24.38 72.15 -1.86
N VAL A 39 -23.60 71.79 -2.89
CA VAL A 39 -22.52 72.64 -3.39
C VAL A 39 -23.10 73.84 -4.12
N THR A 40 -22.94 75.03 -3.54
CA THR A 40 -23.27 76.32 -4.17
C THR A 40 -22.04 77.00 -4.75
N ASP A 41 -20.86 76.81 -4.12
CA ASP A 41 -19.58 77.42 -4.50
C ASP A 41 -18.43 76.41 -4.43
N PHE A 42 -17.40 76.64 -5.23
CA PHE A 42 -16.24 75.75 -5.40
C PHE A 42 -15.40 75.57 -4.12
N PHE A 43 -15.36 76.56 -3.22
CA PHE A 43 -14.62 76.52 -1.95
C PHE A 43 -15.51 76.35 -0.71
N SER A 44 -16.71 75.78 -0.89
CA SER A 44 -17.60 75.49 0.25
C SER A 44 -17.10 74.31 1.09
N ALA A 45 -17.49 74.24 2.36
CA ALA A 45 -17.18 73.09 3.22
C ALA A 45 -17.69 71.76 2.61
N TRP A 46 -18.78 71.81 1.82
CA TRP A 46 -19.34 70.67 1.11
C TRP A 46 -18.47 70.21 -0.05
N SER A 47 -17.85 71.11 -0.82
CA SER A 47 -16.93 70.72 -1.90
C SER A 47 -15.65 70.08 -1.36
N LEU A 48 -15.15 70.55 -0.21
CA LEU A 48 -13.98 69.94 0.44
C LEU A 48 -14.28 68.52 0.97
N LEU A 49 -15.47 68.32 1.56
CA LEU A 49 -15.93 67.01 2.03
C LEU A 49 -16.13 66.01 0.88
N MET A 50 -16.62 66.48 -0.28
CA MET A 50 -16.74 65.71 -1.52
C MET A 50 -15.38 65.21 -2.02
N ILE A 51 -14.41 66.12 -2.13
CA ILE A 51 -13.06 65.82 -2.61
C ILE A 51 -12.40 64.80 -1.69
N PHE A 52 -12.46 65.02 -0.38
CA PHE A 52 -11.89 64.11 0.61
C PHE A 52 -12.52 62.71 0.54
N SER A 53 -13.85 62.62 0.49
CA SER A 53 -14.56 61.34 0.39
C SER A 53 -14.26 60.60 -0.92
N SER A 54 -14.09 61.33 -2.03
CA SER A 54 -13.72 60.77 -3.33
C SER A 54 -12.29 60.20 -3.33
N ILE A 55 -11.34 60.89 -2.69
CA ILE A 55 -9.97 60.39 -2.53
C ILE A 55 -9.96 59.09 -1.73
N ILE A 56 -10.68 59.03 -0.60
CA ILE A 56 -10.81 57.82 0.21
C ILE A 56 -11.41 56.67 -0.60
N LEU A 57 -12.47 56.93 -1.37
CA LEU A 57 -13.11 55.94 -2.21
C LEU A 57 -12.14 55.37 -3.27
N ILE A 58 -11.37 56.25 -3.94
CA ILE A 58 -10.37 55.85 -4.92
C ILE A 58 -9.27 54.97 -4.29
N VAL A 59 -8.82 55.32 -3.08
CA VAL A 59 -7.82 54.52 -2.35
C VAL A 59 -8.38 53.14 -2.02
N ILE A 60 -9.62 53.06 -1.52
CA ILE A 60 -10.29 51.79 -1.20
C ILE A 60 -10.50 50.94 -2.45
N LEU A 61 -10.98 51.53 -3.55
CA LEU A 61 -11.20 50.82 -4.81
C LEU A 61 -9.90 50.32 -5.43
N SER A 62 -8.84 51.13 -5.38
CA SER A 62 -7.51 50.73 -5.84
C SER A 62 -6.97 49.57 -5.00
N TYR A 63 -7.08 49.67 -3.68
CA TYR A 63 -6.65 48.61 -2.78
C TYR A 63 -7.45 47.30 -3.00
N LYS A 64 -8.78 47.40 -3.15
CA LYS A 64 -9.68 46.27 -3.46
C LYS A 64 -9.32 45.62 -4.79
N TYR A 65 -8.97 46.41 -5.81
CA TYR A 65 -8.53 45.91 -7.11
C TYR A 65 -7.21 45.12 -7.00
N TYR A 66 -6.19 45.65 -6.33
CA TYR A 66 -4.93 44.95 -6.12
C TYR A 66 -5.11 43.68 -5.28
N TYR A 67 -5.90 43.76 -4.20
CA TYR A 67 -6.14 42.62 -3.33
C TYR A 67 -6.91 41.50 -4.05
N LEU A 68 -7.99 41.81 -4.77
CA LEU A 68 -8.77 40.82 -5.51
C LEU A 68 -8.02 40.20 -6.69
N LYS A 69 -7.01 40.90 -7.24
CA LYS A 69 -6.19 40.38 -8.34
C LYS A 69 -5.24 39.27 -7.88
N ASP A 70 -4.66 39.40 -6.69
CA ASP A 70 -3.66 38.47 -6.18
C ASP A 70 -4.26 37.39 -5.24
N PHE A 71 -5.48 37.62 -4.74
CA PHE A 71 -6.18 36.70 -3.83
C PHE A 71 -6.57 35.33 -4.43
N PRO A 72 -7.07 35.20 -5.69
CA PRO A 72 -7.50 33.90 -6.20
C PRO A 72 -6.34 32.95 -6.50
N SER A 73 -5.19 33.43 -6.98
CA SER A 73 -4.05 32.55 -7.29
C SER A 73 -3.30 32.12 -6.04
N THR A 74 -2.98 33.03 -5.13
CA THR A 74 -2.17 32.71 -3.94
C THR A 74 -2.84 31.72 -2.99
N LEU A 75 -4.16 31.80 -2.81
CA LEU A 75 -4.91 30.85 -1.97
C LEU A 75 -5.06 29.50 -2.67
N ILE A 76 -5.35 29.48 -3.97
CA ILE A 76 -5.48 28.24 -4.75
C ILE A 76 -4.12 27.55 -4.86
N ASP A 77 -3.03 28.29 -5.08
CA ASP A 77 -1.68 27.75 -5.20
C ASP A 77 -1.15 27.26 -3.85
N SER A 78 -1.42 27.95 -2.74
CA SER A 78 -1.05 27.43 -1.41
C SER A 78 -1.84 26.19 -1.03
N ILE A 79 -3.17 26.17 -1.27
CA ILE A 79 -3.99 24.97 -1.07
C ILE A 79 -3.51 23.84 -1.98
N LYS A 80 -3.28 24.11 -3.27
CA LYS A 80 -2.82 23.11 -4.25
C LYS A 80 -1.43 22.57 -3.90
N ASN A 81 -0.49 23.44 -3.56
CA ASN A 81 0.86 23.03 -3.18
C ASN A 81 0.88 22.26 -1.86
N ASP A 82 0.05 22.63 -0.87
CA ASP A 82 -0.04 21.91 0.40
C ASP A 82 -0.71 20.54 0.23
N PHE A 83 -1.77 20.44 -0.57
CA PHE A 83 -2.40 19.16 -0.91
C PHE A 83 -1.45 18.27 -1.73
N GLN A 84 -0.77 18.82 -2.74
CA GLN A 84 0.20 18.09 -3.56
C GLN A 84 1.42 17.67 -2.74
N SER A 85 1.91 18.49 -1.82
CA SER A 85 3.05 18.17 -0.96
C SER A 85 2.71 17.07 0.04
N GLN A 86 1.52 17.09 0.64
CA GLN A 86 1.11 16.02 1.57
C GLN A 86 0.88 14.70 0.85
N SER A 87 0.23 14.70 -0.32
CA SER A 87 0.05 13.48 -1.11
C SER A 87 1.39 12.94 -1.64
N LEU A 88 2.29 13.82 -2.11
CA LEU A 88 3.63 13.37 -2.54
C LEU A 88 4.44 12.79 -1.39
N GLU A 89 4.37 13.36 -0.19
CA GLU A 89 5.13 12.88 0.97
C GLU A 89 4.60 11.54 1.50
N SER A 90 3.27 11.34 1.51
CA SER A 90 2.66 10.05 1.84
C SER A 90 3.00 8.99 0.80
N ASP A 91 2.88 9.32 -0.49
CA ASP A 91 3.19 8.41 -1.60
C ASP A 91 4.68 8.05 -1.60
N PHE A 92 5.56 9.02 -1.37
CA PHE A 92 7.00 8.80 -1.27
C PHE A 92 7.35 7.88 -0.09
N SER A 93 6.72 8.10 1.07
CA SER A 93 6.92 7.24 2.25
C SER A 93 6.48 5.80 1.97
N ARG A 94 5.32 5.61 1.32
CA ARG A 94 4.83 4.28 0.92
C ARG A 94 5.74 3.62 -0.10
N ILE A 95 6.15 4.33 -1.15
CA ILE A 95 7.09 3.85 -2.17
C ILE A 95 8.43 3.47 -1.54
N SER A 96 8.92 4.25 -0.57
CA SER A 96 10.15 3.94 0.17
C SER A 96 10.01 2.63 0.95
N LEU A 97 8.88 2.40 1.63
CA LEU A 97 8.60 1.15 2.34
C LEU A 97 8.50 -0.06 1.40
N ILE A 98 7.89 0.11 0.23
CA ILE A 98 7.80 -0.92 -0.83
C ILE A 98 9.20 -1.27 -1.33
N ASN A 99 10.01 -0.26 -1.67
CA ASN A 99 11.36 -0.48 -2.17
C ASN A 99 12.25 -1.15 -1.12
N ASP A 100 12.15 -0.73 0.14
CA ASP A 100 12.86 -1.37 1.26
C ASP A 100 12.40 -2.82 1.46
N SER A 101 11.09 -3.11 1.37
CA SER A 101 10.58 -4.49 1.50
C SER A 101 11.07 -5.40 0.37
N ILE A 102 11.08 -4.91 -0.86
CA ILE A 102 11.61 -5.64 -2.02
C ILE A 102 13.11 -5.87 -1.84
N ALA A 103 13.89 -4.83 -1.51
CA ALA A 103 15.32 -4.94 -1.31
C ALA A 103 15.68 -5.95 -0.22
N LYS A 104 14.99 -5.91 0.94
CA LYS A 104 15.18 -6.89 2.02
C LYS A 104 14.80 -8.30 1.62
N SER A 105 13.73 -8.47 0.83
CA SER A 105 13.34 -9.79 0.32
C SER A 105 14.38 -10.36 -0.65
N LEU A 106 15.00 -9.51 -1.49
CA LEU A 106 16.11 -9.91 -2.37
C LEU A 106 17.39 -10.23 -1.60
N ILE A 107 17.73 -9.43 -0.57
CA ILE A 107 18.85 -9.73 0.33
C ILE A 107 18.63 -11.08 1.02
N SER A 108 17.41 -11.33 1.53
CA SER A 108 17.06 -12.59 2.17
C SER A 108 17.10 -13.77 1.19
N LEU A 109 16.59 -13.59 -0.04
CA LEU A 109 16.71 -14.59 -1.10
C LEU A 109 18.19 -14.96 -1.30
N ASN A 110 19.04 -13.98 -1.59
CA ASN A 110 20.47 -14.20 -1.84
C ASN A 110 21.17 -14.83 -0.63
N ALA A 111 20.90 -14.35 0.59
CA ALA A 111 21.51 -14.89 1.80
C ALA A 111 21.17 -16.37 2.03
N GLN A 112 19.95 -16.78 1.66
CA GLN A 112 19.49 -18.16 1.80
C GLN A 112 19.91 -19.05 0.61
N THR A 113 20.11 -18.49 -0.59
CA THR A 113 20.43 -19.27 -1.80
C THR A 113 21.91 -19.30 -2.17
N CYS A 114 22.72 -18.29 -1.83
CA CYS A 114 24.15 -18.26 -2.16
C CYS A 114 24.92 -19.43 -1.50
N GLN A 115 24.46 -19.90 -0.33
CA GLN A 115 25.03 -21.06 0.35
C GLN A 115 24.90 -22.35 -0.48
N LEU A 116 24.00 -22.40 -1.47
CA LEU A 116 23.84 -23.53 -2.39
C LEU A 116 24.84 -23.51 -3.56
N GLU A 117 25.27 -22.34 -4.02
CA GLU A 117 26.19 -22.21 -5.17
C GLU A 117 27.64 -22.55 -4.80
N ASP A 118 28.04 -22.23 -3.56
CA ASP A 118 29.35 -22.62 -3.02
C ASP A 118 29.48 -24.16 -2.89
N GLN A 119 28.37 -24.87 -2.68
CA GLN A 119 28.34 -26.33 -2.66
C GLN A 119 28.32 -26.95 -4.07
N ALA A 120 27.58 -26.36 -5.02
CA ALA A 120 27.45 -26.88 -6.39
C ALA A 120 28.72 -26.68 -7.24
N SER A 121 29.61 -25.75 -6.86
CA SER A 121 30.85 -25.43 -7.60
C SER A 121 32.04 -26.32 -7.26
N GLY A 122 31.87 -27.35 -6.42
CA GLY A 122 32.92 -28.36 -6.16
C GLY A 122 34.13 -27.83 -5.39
N LEU A 123 33.99 -26.71 -4.68
CA LEU A 123 35.02 -26.17 -3.78
C LEU A 123 34.98 -26.83 -2.38
N GLU A 124 34.62 -28.12 -2.31
CA GLU A 124 34.57 -28.95 -1.09
C GLU A 124 35.95 -29.21 -0.43
N HIS A 125 37.05 -28.68 -0.96
CA HIS A 125 38.40 -29.08 -0.54
C HIS A 125 39.16 -28.09 0.34
N LEU A 126 38.53 -27.05 0.89
CA LEU A 126 39.27 -26.05 1.70
C LEU A 126 38.74 -25.77 3.12
N HIS A 127 37.61 -26.35 3.54
CA HIS A 127 37.12 -26.17 4.91
C HIS A 127 36.63 -27.49 5.52
N ASP A 128 37.30 -27.92 6.59
CA ASP A 128 37.05 -29.13 7.41
C ASP A 128 35.72 -29.11 8.19
N GLU A 129 34.77 -28.23 7.85
CA GLU A 129 33.46 -28.18 8.50
C GLU A 129 32.35 -28.54 7.50
N PRO A 130 31.43 -29.46 7.86
CA PRO A 130 30.29 -29.77 7.02
C PRO A 130 29.48 -28.49 6.84
N VAL A 131 29.39 -28.00 5.61
CA VAL A 131 28.55 -26.84 5.28
C VAL A 131 27.10 -27.28 5.45
N GLU A 132 26.52 -27.06 6.63
CA GLU A 132 25.10 -27.28 6.91
C GLU A 132 24.26 -26.55 5.86
N ASN A 133 23.45 -27.28 5.12
CA ASN A 133 22.64 -26.73 4.04
C ASN A 133 21.39 -26.04 4.61
N LYS A 134 21.59 -24.88 5.24
CA LYS A 134 20.59 -24.19 6.09
C LYS A 134 19.27 -23.88 5.40
N LEU A 135 19.22 -23.81 4.06
CA LEU A 135 18.00 -23.52 3.32
C LEU A 135 16.94 -24.61 3.51
N CYS A 136 17.29 -25.88 3.29
CA CYS A 136 16.32 -26.96 3.44
C CYS A 136 16.09 -27.40 4.90
N ASP A 137 16.90 -26.92 5.84
CA ASP A 137 16.75 -27.19 7.29
C ASP A 137 15.75 -26.27 8.01
N GLN A 138 15.49 -25.07 7.49
CA GLN A 138 14.69 -24.05 8.20
C GLN A 138 13.17 -24.32 8.20
N GLY A 139 12.70 -25.30 7.42
CA GLY A 139 11.29 -25.58 7.20
C GLY A 139 10.63 -24.57 6.24
N LEU A 140 9.84 -25.07 5.29
CA LEU A 140 9.26 -24.29 4.19
C LEU A 140 8.54 -23.01 4.66
N GLN A 141 7.64 -23.12 5.63
CA GLN A 141 6.84 -22.01 6.14
C GLN A 141 7.72 -20.91 6.76
N ASN A 142 8.70 -21.27 7.59
CA ASN A 142 9.60 -20.30 8.22
C ASN A 142 10.50 -19.62 7.18
N GLY A 143 10.98 -20.39 6.19
CA GLY A 143 11.75 -19.85 5.07
C GLY A 143 10.97 -18.76 4.32
N LEU A 144 9.70 -19.03 4.00
CA LEU A 144 8.79 -18.06 3.37
C LEU A 144 8.53 -16.83 4.26
N ILE A 145 8.26 -17.03 5.56
CA ILE A 145 8.06 -15.92 6.51
C ILE A 145 9.30 -15.03 6.58
N ASN A 146 10.49 -15.62 6.65
CA ASN A 146 11.75 -14.88 6.71
C ASN A 146 12.01 -14.13 5.40
N LEU A 147 11.72 -14.76 4.26
CA LEU A 147 11.90 -14.19 2.93
C LEU A 147 11.13 -12.89 2.75
N ILE A 148 9.84 -12.88 3.11
CA ILE A 148 8.95 -11.72 2.90
C ILE A 148 8.58 -10.99 4.19
N GLN A 149 9.37 -11.14 5.26
CA GLN A 149 9.05 -10.60 6.58
C GLN A 149 8.77 -9.09 6.56
N SER A 150 9.56 -8.34 5.78
CA SER A 150 9.40 -6.88 5.67
C SER A 150 8.11 -6.49 4.97
N PHE A 151 7.68 -7.25 3.96
CA PHE A 151 6.38 -7.08 3.31
C PHE A 151 5.25 -7.34 4.30
N LEU A 152 5.29 -8.46 5.04
CA LEU A 152 4.28 -8.82 6.03
C LEU A 152 4.13 -7.79 7.16
N LYS A 153 5.24 -7.20 7.62
CA LYS A 153 5.25 -6.16 8.67
C LYS A 153 4.66 -4.83 8.18
N ASN A 154 4.99 -4.45 6.95
CA ASN A 154 4.60 -3.16 6.39
C ASN A 154 3.28 -3.19 5.61
N LEU A 155 2.60 -4.34 5.56
CA LEU A 155 1.43 -4.56 4.72
C LEU A 155 0.32 -3.51 4.92
N HIS A 156 0.04 -3.11 6.17
CA HIS A 156 -0.95 -2.07 6.47
C HIS A 156 -0.64 -0.73 5.79
N ASN A 157 0.63 -0.34 5.71
CA ASN A 157 1.06 0.88 5.03
C ASN A 157 1.06 0.69 3.51
N ILE A 158 1.46 -0.49 3.03
CA ILE A 158 1.51 -0.81 1.59
C ILE A 158 0.11 -0.79 0.97
N VAL A 159 -0.90 -1.25 1.72
CA VAL A 159 -2.31 -1.32 1.30
C VAL A 159 -3.09 -0.06 1.69
N GLU A 160 -2.45 0.93 2.31
CA GLU A 160 -3.08 2.21 2.73
C GLU A 160 -4.30 2.04 3.65
N SER A 161 -4.24 1.03 4.51
CA SER A 161 -5.31 0.71 5.45
C SER A 161 -5.08 1.37 6.81
N GLY A 162 -6.04 2.19 7.26
CA GLY A 162 -5.94 2.99 8.50
C GLY A 162 -5.90 2.19 9.81
N GLN A 163 -6.38 0.95 9.79
CA GLN A 163 -6.16 -0.09 10.81
C GLN A 163 -6.37 -1.43 10.10
N SER A 164 -5.42 -2.36 10.19
CA SER A 164 -5.68 -3.67 9.60
C SER A 164 -4.83 -4.75 10.22
N LYS A 165 -5.55 -5.65 10.87
CA LYS A 165 -5.10 -7.01 11.10
C LYS A 165 -5.21 -7.75 9.78
N PHE A 166 -4.21 -8.56 9.47
CA PHE A 166 -4.23 -9.40 8.28
C PHE A 166 -3.96 -10.85 8.63
N THR A 167 -4.65 -11.75 7.92
CA THR A 167 -4.22 -13.13 7.73
C THR A 167 -3.67 -13.27 6.32
N VAL A 168 -2.37 -13.56 6.21
CA VAL A 168 -1.67 -13.75 4.94
C VAL A 168 -1.30 -15.20 4.83
N GLY A 169 -1.61 -15.83 3.71
CA GLY A 169 -1.21 -17.20 3.44
C GLY A 169 -0.80 -17.42 2.00
N ILE A 170 -0.16 -18.55 1.77
CA ILE A 170 0.26 -19.00 0.44
C ILE A 170 -0.26 -20.42 0.23
N TYR A 171 -0.98 -20.63 -0.86
CA TYR A 171 -1.18 -21.95 -1.44
C TYR A 171 -0.05 -22.25 -2.42
N LEU A 172 0.55 -23.44 -2.32
CA LEU A 172 1.52 -23.96 -3.28
C LEU A 172 0.95 -25.23 -3.90
N ASP A 173 0.91 -25.26 -5.23
CA ASP A 173 0.51 -26.46 -5.98
C ASP A 173 1.60 -27.52 -5.98
N TRP A 174 2.85 -27.08 -5.77
CA TRP A 174 4.00 -27.96 -5.80
C TRP A 174 5.17 -27.45 -4.93
N TYR A 175 5.61 -28.29 -4.00
CA TYR A 175 6.88 -28.17 -3.28
C TYR A 175 7.43 -29.56 -2.91
N ASN A 176 8.73 -29.63 -2.65
CA ASN A 176 9.40 -30.85 -2.21
C ASN A 176 9.53 -30.88 -0.68
N GLU A 177 9.26 -32.02 -0.06
CA GLU A 177 9.51 -32.26 1.36
C GLU A 177 10.40 -33.51 1.53
N ILE A 178 11.24 -33.52 2.57
CA ILE A 178 12.03 -34.72 2.90
C ILE A 178 11.05 -35.83 3.33
N PRO A 179 11.06 -37.00 2.67
CA PRO A 179 10.18 -38.10 3.03
C PRO A 179 10.43 -38.56 4.47
N LYS A 180 9.37 -38.97 5.16
CA LYS A 180 9.49 -39.63 6.46
C LYS A 180 10.17 -41.00 6.24
N GLU A 181 11.07 -41.38 7.15
CA GLU A 181 11.82 -42.64 7.06
C GLU A 181 10.89 -43.83 6.72
N GLY A 182 11.21 -44.55 5.64
CA GLY A 182 10.49 -45.76 5.19
C GLY A 182 9.57 -45.61 3.98
N SER A 183 9.35 -44.40 3.45
CA SER A 183 8.56 -44.17 2.24
C SER A 183 9.45 -44.16 0.99
N GLY A 184 9.67 -45.34 0.41
CA GLY A 184 10.71 -45.60 -0.61
C GLY A 184 10.33 -45.28 -2.06
N SER A 185 9.44 -44.33 -2.34
CA SER A 185 9.06 -44.02 -3.72
C SER A 185 9.37 -42.59 -4.13
N LEU A 186 9.84 -42.43 -5.38
CA LEU A 186 10.10 -41.12 -6.01
C LEU A 186 8.85 -40.22 -6.16
N GLY A 187 7.66 -40.70 -5.78
CA GLY A 187 6.42 -39.91 -5.84
C GLY A 187 6.05 -39.22 -4.53
N GLU A 188 6.69 -39.58 -3.41
CA GLU A 188 6.23 -39.20 -2.06
C GLU A 188 6.76 -37.86 -1.53
N TYR A 189 7.74 -37.26 -2.22
CA TYR A 189 8.31 -35.95 -1.84
C TYR A 189 7.55 -34.77 -2.44
N TYR A 190 6.72 -34.98 -3.47
CA TYR A 190 5.90 -33.92 -4.05
C TYR A 190 4.66 -33.68 -3.20
N LYS A 191 4.50 -32.44 -2.74
CA LYS A 191 3.37 -32.02 -1.92
C LYS A 191 2.75 -30.74 -2.49
N SER A 192 1.47 -30.57 -2.22
CA SER A 192 0.75 -29.30 -2.32
C SER A 192 0.22 -28.94 -0.95
N GLY A 193 -0.01 -27.66 -0.71
CA GLY A 193 -0.44 -27.23 0.62
C GLY A 193 -0.55 -25.73 0.79
N THR A 194 -1.22 -25.35 1.87
CA THR A 194 -1.45 -23.97 2.26
C THR A 194 -0.74 -23.66 3.56
N PHE A 195 -0.04 -22.54 3.58
CA PHE A 195 0.77 -22.07 4.70
C PHE A 195 0.33 -20.68 5.13
N ILE A 196 0.06 -20.52 6.41
CA ILE A 196 -0.27 -19.21 6.98
C ILE A 196 1.02 -18.52 7.42
N LEU A 197 1.30 -17.35 6.84
CA LEU A 197 2.54 -16.61 7.09
C LEU A 197 2.36 -15.52 8.16
N LYS A 198 1.12 -15.05 8.34
CA LYS A 198 0.72 -14.05 9.32
C LYS A 198 -0.75 -14.29 9.64
N ASP A 199 -1.16 -14.20 10.90
CA ASP A 199 -2.54 -14.49 11.31
C ASP A 199 -3.02 -13.55 12.42
N ASP A 200 -3.15 -12.26 12.11
CA ASP A 200 -3.62 -11.30 13.11
C ASP A 200 -5.15 -11.39 13.34
N LEU A 201 -5.89 -11.97 12.38
CA LEU A 201 -7.34 -12.16 12.43
C LEU A 201 -7.75 -13.50 13.09
N ASN A 202 -6.78 -14.37 13.42
CA ASN A 202 -7.01 -15.73 13.93
C ASN A 202 -7.82 -16.64 12.99
N LEU A 203 -7.69 -16.44 11.67
CA LEU A 203 -8.35 -17.27 10.66
C LEU A 203 -7.58 -18.57 10.37
N GLY A 204 -6.40 -18.77 10.95
CA GLY A 204 -5.59 -19.98 10.72
C GLY A 204 -6.31 -21.28 11.09
N SER A 205 -7.25 -21.25 12.02
CA SER A 205 -8.09 -22.42 12.34
C SER A 205 -9.15 -22.73 11.29
N GLU A 206 -9.56 -21.74 10.50
CA GLU A 206 -10.52 -21.85 9.41
C GLU A 206 -9.84 -22.20 8.08
N ILE A 207 -8.51 -22.01 7.98
CA ILE A 207 -7.72 -22.23 6.78
C ILE A 207 -6.85 -23.48 6.99
N SER A 208 -7.36 -24.63 6.56
CA SER A 208 -6.60 -25.88 6.61
C SER A 208 -5.43 -25.87 5.61
N SER A 209 -4.39 -26.67 5.90
CA SER A 209 -3.27 -26.87 4.96
C SER A 209 -3.73 -27.44 3.61
N GLU A 210 -4.88 -28.11 3.58
CA GLU A 210 -5.45 -28.72 2.38
C GLU A 210 -6.63 -27.91 1.82
N ILE A 211 -6.81 -26.65 2.23
CA ILE A 211 -7.99 -25.83 1.89
C ILE A 211 -8.25 -25.81 0.38
N PHE A 212 -7.24 -25.88 -0.47
CA PHE A 212 -7.42 -25.92 -1.92
C PHE A 212 -8.21 -27.14 -2.40
N ASN A 213 -7.96 -28.33 -1.86
CA ASN A 213 -8.61 -29.57 -2.29
C ASN A 213 -9.70 -30.06 -1.33
N ALA A 214 -9.85 -29.44 -0.17
CA ALA A 214 -10.83 -29.84 0.83
C ALA A 214 -12.27 -29.81 0.30
N GLU A 215 -12.99 -30.91 0.53
CA GLU A 215 -14.42 -31.05 0.26
C GLU A 215 -15.24 -30.68 1.49
N GLY A 216 -16.50 -30.28 1.28
CA GLY A 216 -17.42 -29.99 2.39
C GLY A 216 -17.10 -28.72 3.20
N LEU A 217 -16.22 -27.84 2.69
CA LEU A 217 -16.00 -26.53 3.28
C LEU A 217 -17.30 -25.71 3.28
N THR A 218 -17.50 -24.95 4.35
CA THR A 218 -18.64 -24.04 4.51
C THR A 218 -18.15 -22.69 5.00
N GLY A 219 -19.01 -21.67 4.97
CA GLY A 219 -18.72 -20.38 5.55
C GLY A 219 -17.54 -19.66 4.87
N VAL A 220 -16.74 -18.98 5.69
CA VAL A 220 -15.55 -18.22 5.29
C VAL A 220 -14.50 -19.09 4.60
N SER A 221 -14.28 -20.33 5.07
CA SER A 221 -13.32 -21.26 4.46
C SER A 221 -13.65 -21.57 2.99
N LEU A 222 -14.94 -21.75 2.68
CA LEU A 222 -15.39 -21.99 1.30
C LEU A 222 -15.18 -20.76 0.41
N GLU A 223 -15.44 -19.56 0.95
CA GLU A 223 -15.19 -18.32 0.22
C GLU A 223 -13.70 -18.15 -0.07
N ILE A 224 -12.84 -18.32 0.94
CA ILE A 224 -11.37 -18.25 0.78
C ILE A 224 -10.91 -19.27 -0.27
N GLN A 225 -11.34 -20.53 -0.17
CA GLN A 225 -11.01 -21.56 -1.17
C GLN A 225 -11.42 -21.12 -2.58
N SER A 226 -12.63 -20.57 -2.73
CA SER A 226 -13.17 -20.15 -4.03
C SER A 226 -12.30 -19.07 -4.66
N TRP A 227 -11.85 -18.08 -3.87
CA TRP A 227 -10.95 -17.03 -4.34
C TRP A 227 -9.55 -17.54 -4.69
N ILE A 228 -9.00 -18.45 -3.89
CA ILE A 228 -7.71 -19.10 -4.18
C ILE A 228 -7.80 -19.86 -5.50
N LYS A 229 -8.82 -20.71 -5.68
CA LYS A 229 -9.05 -21.48 -6.92
C LYS A 229 -9.25 -20.57 -8.13
N ALA A 230 -10.08 -19.53 -7.99
CA ALA A 230 -10.33 -18.59 -9.06
C ALA A 230 -9.06 -17.86 -9.48
N CYS A 231 -8.24 -17.42 -8.53
CA CYS A 231 -6.96 -16.76 -8.81
C CYS A 231 -5.98 -17.71 -9.49
N PHE A 232 -5.81 -18.92 -8.95
CA PHE A 232 -4.92 -19.95 -9.49
C PHE A 232 -5.27 -20.31 -10.95
N ASN A 233 -6.55 -20.56 -11.24
CA ASN A 233 -7.00 -21.00 -12.55
C ASN A 233 -7.01 -19.88 -13.61
N ASN A 234 -7.24 -18.63 -13.19
CA ASN A 234 -7.34 -17.50 -14.13
C ASN A 234 -6.01 -16.77 -14.35
N GLY A 235 -4.98 -17.02 -13.52
CA GLY A 235 -3.68 -16.36 -13.60
C GLY A 235 -3.73 -14.84 -13.39
N LYS A 236 -4.77 -14.35 -12.70
CA LYS A 236 -5.00 -12.92 -12.49
C LYS A 236 -5.23 -12.62 -11.02
N ALA A 237 -4.70 -11.48 -10.59
CA ALA A 237 -5.00 -10.92 -9.29
C ALA A 237 -6.52 -10.64 -9.17
N GLN A 238 -7.06 -10.95 -8.01
CA GLN A 238 -8.47 -10.74 -7.68
C GLN A 238 -8.58 -10.06 -6.33
N PHE A 239 -9.50 -9.10 -6.26
CA PHE A 239 -9.82 -8.39 -5.03
C PHE A 239 -11.32 -8.41 -4.82
N HIS A 240 -11.73 -8.68 -3.58
CA HIS A 240 -13.10 -8.56 -3.16
C HIS A 240 -13.18 -7.83 -1.82
N ASN A 241 -13.90 -6.72 -1.82
CA ASN A 241 -13.99 -5.79 -0.70
C ASN A 241 -14.90 -6.28 0.45
N LYS A 242 -15.64 -7.37 0.27
CA LYS A 242 -16.41 -8.01 1.35
C LYS A 242 -16.51 -9.52 1.17
N LEU A 243 -16.35 -10.32 2.23
CA LEU A 243 -16.80 -11.71 2.22
C LEU A 243 -18.30 -11.78 2.55
N ARG A 244 -19.03 -12.74 1.98
CA ARG A 244 -20.49 -12.87 2.16
C ARG A 244 -20.86 -13.20 3.60
N GLU A 245 -20.15 -14.14 4.19
CA GLU A 245 -20.35 -14.62 5.56
C GLU A 245 -19.74 -13.66 6.61
N ARG A 246 -18.73 -12.89 6.19
CA ARG A 246 -18.02 -11.90 7.01
C ARG A 246 -17.85 -10.59 6.24
N ASN A 247 -18.90 -9.76 6.26
CA ASN A 247 -18.91 -8.47 5.56
C ASN A 247 -17.88 -7.46 6.11
N ASP A 248 -17.29 -7.77 7.27
CA ASP A 248 -16.19 -7.07 7.91
C ASP A 248 -14.81 -7.48 7.38
N LEU A 249 -14.72 -8.47 6.49
CA LEU A 249 -13.48 -8.96 5.91
C LEU A 249 -13.44 -8.72 4.41
N SER A 250 -12.23 -8.50 3.89
CA SER A 250 -11.94 -8.41 2.47
C SER A 250 -10.82 -9.37 2.11
N ILE A 251 -10.76 -9.77 0.84
CA ILE A 251 -9.76 -10.72 0.35
C ILE A 251 -9.11 -10.21 -0.92
N TYR A 252 -7.79 -10.35 -0.94
CA TYR A 252 -6.95 -10.15 -2.10
C TYR A 252 -6.22 -11.46 -2.40
N ALA A 253 -6.15 -11.86 -3.66
CA ALA A 253 -5.41 -13.03 -4.11
C ALA A 253 -4.61 -12.69 -5.36
N ASN A 254 -3.34 -13.13 -5.41
CA ASN A 254 -2.48 -12.96 -6.57
C ASN A 254 -1.68 -14.24 -6.82
N ASN A 255 -1.60 -14.65 -8.09
CA ASN A 255 -0.94 -15.90 -8.48
C ASN A 255 0.57 -15.80 -8.31
N ILE A 256 1.17 -16.91 -7.91
CA ILE A 256 2.62 -17.07 -7.87
C ILE A 256 3.02 -17.70 -9.21
N PRO A 257 3.77 -16.99 -10.06
CA PRO A 257 4.13 -17.51 -11.37
C PRO A 257 5.13 -18.66 -11.25
N VAL A 258 5.29 -19.44 -12.31
CA VAL A 258 6.44 -20.34 -12.45
C VAL A 258 7.69 -19.50 -12.80
N VAL A 259 8.89 -19.87 -12.33
CA VAL A 259 10.13 -19.08 -12.47
C VAL A 259 10.38 -18.57 -13.91
N CYS A 260 10.02 -19.36 -14.92
CA CYS A 260 10.26 -19.06 -16.33
C CYS A 260 8.98 -18.76 -17.13
N SER A 261 7.82 -18.64 -16.49
CA SER A 261 6.52 -18.44 -17.15
C SER A 261 5.60 -17.59 -16.29
N GLU A 262 5.19 -16.44 -16.82
CA GLU A 262 4.19 -15.57 -16.17
C GLU A 262 2.75 -16.07 -16.39
N ASP A 263 2.55 -16.92 -17.39
CA ASP A 263 1.24 -17.44 -17.78
C ASP A 263 0.84 -18.66 -16.93
N ASP A 264 1.82 -19.36 -16.35
CA ASP A 264 1.61 -20.53 -15.51
C ASP A 264 1.67 -20.19 -14.02
N SER A 265 0.80 -20.80 -13.23
CA SER A 265 0.70 -20.60 -11.78
C SER A 265 1.27 -21.79 -11.02
N SER A 266 2.19 -21.53 -10.09
CA SER A 266 2.74 -22.52 -9.14
C SER A 266 2.11 -22.41 -7.74
N GLY A 267 1.27 -21.40 -7.52
CA GLY A 267 0.63 -21.15 -6.23
C GLY A 267 -0.16 -19.85 -6.22
N VAL A 268 -0.66 -19.46 -5.04
CA VAL A 268 -1.40 -18.21 -4.81
C VAL A 268 -1.00 -17.62 -3.48
N LEU A 269 -0.58 -16.35 -3.49
CA LEU A 269 -0.52 -15.53 -2.29
C LEU A 269 -1.91 -14.92 -2.05
N PHE A 270 -2.49 -15.15 -0.89
CA PHE A 270 -3.75 -14.53 -0.49
C PHE A 270 -3.61 -13.74 0.81
N ILE A 271 -4.36 -12.65 0.88
CA ILE A 271 -4.35 -11.69 1.97
C ILE A 271 -5.81 -11.45 2.35
N VAL A 272 -6.19 -11.86 3.55
CA VAL A 272 -7.47 -11.53 4.16
C VAL A 272 -7.21 -10.40 5.16
N GLY A 273 -7.96 -9.32 5.05
CA GLY A 273 -7.87 -8.17 5.96
C GLY A 273 -9.24 -7.80 6.49
N ASP A 274 -9.26 -6.91 7.48
CA ASP A 274 -10.43 -6.08 7.78
C ASP A 274 -10.95 -5.44 6.48
N LYS A 275 -12.24 -5.07 6.44
CA LYS A 275 -12.90 -4.58 5.23
C LYS A 275 -12.12 -3.42 4.57
N MET A 276 -11.50 -3.70 3.43
CA MET A 276 -10.83 -2.73 2.58
C MET A 276 -11.82 -2.23 1.53
N GLU A 277 -12.02 -0.91 1.41
CA GLU A 277 -12.91 -0.36 0.38
C GLU A 277 -12.30 -0.49 -1.02
N ASP A 278 -11.00 -0.25 -1.11
CA ASP A 278 -10.20 -0.34 -2.34
C ASP A 278 -8.77 -0.79 -2.00
N ILE A 279 -8.00 -1.14 -3.03
CA ILE A 279 -6.56 -1.40 -2.94
C ILE A 279 -5.79 -0.37 -3.76
N PRO A 280 -4.57 0.03 -3.34
CA PRO A 280 -3.74 0.95 -4.13
C PRO A 280 -3.50 0.41 -5.54
N ASN A 281 -3.50 1.29 -6.55
CA ASN A 281 -3.40 0.92 -7.96
C ASN A 281 -2.14 0.11 -8.31
N ASP A 282 -1.05 0.30 -7.57
CA ASP A 282 0.22 -0.40 -7.74
C ASP A 282 0.35 -1.66 -6.90
N PHE A 283 -0.62 -1.96 -6.03
CA PHE A 283 -0.55 -3.10 -5.10
C PHE A 283 -0.44 -4.44 -5.83
N ASN A 284 -1.10 -4.56 -6.99
CA ASN A 284 -0.97 -5.72 -7.88
C ASN A 284 0.46 -5.94 -8.36
N GLU A 285 1.16 -4.87 -8.74
CA GLU A 285 2.55 -4.97 -9.19
C GLU A 285 3.49 -5.26 -8.03
N VAL A 286 3.29 -4.61 -6.89
CA VAL A 286 4.08 -4.84 -5.67
C VAL A 286 3.98 -6.31 -5.23
N THR A 287 2.77 -6.86 -5.17
CA THR A 287 2.57 -8.27 -4.81
C THR A 287 3.13 -9.22 -5.86
N ARG A 288 3.01 -8.89 -7.16
CA ARG A 288 3.64 -9.65 -8.26
C ARG A 288 5.16 -9.76 -8.11
N ILE A 289 5.83 -8.68 -7.70
CA ILE A 289 7.28 -8.69 -7.43
C ILE A 289 7.61 -9.67 -6.30
N HIS A 290 6.89 -9.61 -5.18
CA HIS A 290 7.11 -10.54 -4.07
C HIS A 290 6.80 -11.99 -4.47
N ASN A 291 5.76 -12.22 -5.28
CA ASN A 291 5.42 -13.53 -5.81
C ASN A 291 6.53 -14.12 -6.71
N ARG A 292 7.22 -13.28 -7.51
CA ARG A 292 8.42 -13.72 -8.25
C ARG A 292 9.58 -14.08 -7.33
N ILE A 293 9.81 -13.31 -6.27
CA ILE A 293 10.85 -13.62 -5.27
C ILE A 293 10.53 -14.96 -4.59
N ILE A 294 9.28 -15.18 -4.21
CA ILE A 294 8.78 -16.44 -3.65
C ILE A 294 8.98 -17.61 -4.63
N SER A 295 8.58 -17.45 -5.89
CA SER A 295 8.73 -18.48 -6.93
C SER A 295 10.20 -18.92 -7.09
N ASN A 296 11.12 -17.95 -7.18
CA ASN A 296 12.56 -18.24 -7.25
C ASN A 296 13.07 -18.96 -6.00
N TRP A 297 12.63 -18.52 -4.83
CA TRP A 297 13.00 -19.15 -3.57
C TRP A 297 12.51 -20.59 -3.48
N ILE A 298 11.24 -20.86 -3.83
CA ILE A 298 10.66 -22.21 -3.83
C ILE A 298 11.43 -23.12 -4.79
N ASN A 299 11.77 -22.63 -5.97
CA ASN A 299 12.56 -23.41 -6.92
C ASN A 299 13.91 -23.83 -6.33
N LYS A 300 14.62 -22.90 -5.66
CA LYS A 300 15.90 -23.20 -4.98
C LYS A 300 15.74 -24.11 -3.77
N TYR A 301 14.66 -23.95 -3.00
CA TYR A 301 14.31 -24.84 -1.91
C TYR A 301 14.08 -26.27 -2.42
N ASN A 302 13.30 -26.42 -3.50
CA ASN A 302 13.02 -27.71 -4.11
C ASN A 302 14.29 -28.38 -4.67
N ASP A 303 15.22 -27.59 -5.24
CA ASP A 303 16.54 -28.06 -5.66
C ASP A 303 17.38 -28.56 -4.47
N CYS A 304 17.40 -27.81 -3.34
CA CYS A 304 18.10 -28.20 -2.09
C CYS A 304 17.57 -29.55 -1.57
N ILE A 305 16.25 -29.68 -1.46
CA ILE A 305 15.60 -30.92 -0.99
C ILE A 305 15.95 -32.08 -1.92
N ARG A 306 15.87 -31.88 -3.25
CA ARG A 306 16.20 -32.91 -4.22
C ARG A 306 17.67 -33.36 -4.11
N GLN A 307 18.60 -32.41 -4.00
CA GLN A 307 20.02 -32.73 -3.83
C GLN A 307 20.27 -33.52 -2.55
N ARG A 308 19.64 -33.12 -1.44
CA ARG A 308 19.74 -33.84 -0.17
C ARG A 308 19.22 -35.27 -0.26
N ILE A 309 18.05 -35.46 -0.88
CA ILE A 309 17.47 -36.78 -1.09
C ILE A 309 18.41 -37.69 -1.91
N LEU A 310 19.05 -37.15 -2.96
CA LEU A 310 19.99 -37.88 -3.80
C LEU A 310 21.31 -38.21 -3.05
N ASN A 311 21.85 -37.26 -2.30
CA ASN A 311 23.13 -37.39 -1.61
C ASN A 311 23.04 -38.29 -0.36
N ASP A 312 21.94 -38.20 0.39
CA ASP A 312 21.73 -38.98 1.62
C ASP A 312 21.29 -40.43 1.33
N GLY A 313 21.15 -40.82 0.06
CA GLY A 313 20.77 -42.18 -0.34
C GLY A 313 19.39 -42.59 0.18
N LEU A 314 18.51 -41.62 0.46
CA LEU A 314 17.15 -41.83 0.97
C LEU A 314 16.23 -42.48 -0.05
N ILE A 315 16.69 -42.61 -1.30
CA ILE A 315 16.06 -43.37 -2.37
C ILE A 315 17.11 -44.37 -2.89
N LYS A 316 16.82 -45.66 -2.75
CA LYS A 316 17.59 -46.77 -3.36
C LYS A 316 16.89 -47.29 -4.60
#